data_AF-A0A7C0VI15-F1
#
_entry.id   AF-A0A7C0VI15-F1
#
_cell.length_a   1.000
_cell.length_b   1.000
_cell.length_c   1.000
_cell.angle_alpha   90.00
_cell.angle_beta   90.00
_cell.angle_gamma   90.00
#
_symmetry.space_group_name_H-M   'P 1'
#
loop_
_entity.id
_entity.type
_entity.pdbx_description
1 polymer ?
#
loop_
_entity_poly.entity_id
_entity_poly.type
_entity_poly.pdbx_seq_one_letter_code
_entity_poly.pdbx_strand_id
1 'polypeptide(L)'
;MIAQLFGYLREHSVALKWIFFAYLAFTLVFDFFAERHHAHFWGDSVIGFWTLFGIFGCLGMIVVFKGLSHVWLVKGEDYYDE
;
A
#
# COMPACT_ATOMS: atom_id res chain seq x y z
N MET A 1 -26.69 2.61 10.07
CA MET A 1 -25.83 1.40 10.04
C MET A 1 -24.42 1.68 9.54
N ILE A 2 -24.20 2.18 8.32
CA ILE A 2 -22.84 2.47 7.78
C ILE A 2 -22.05 3.47 8.65
N ALA A 3 -22.69 4.53 9.15
CA ALA A 3 -22.02 5.50 10.03
C ALA A 3 -21.53 4.90 11.36
N GLN A 4 -22.25 3.91 11.91
CA GLN A 4 -21.86 3.23 13.14
C GLN A 4 -20.69 2.27 12.91
N LEU A 5 -20.65 1.62 11.74
CA LEU A 5 -19.52 0.79 11.32
C LEU A 5 -18.24 1.64 11.20
N PHE A 6 -18.31 2.82 10.57
CA PHE A 6 -17.19 3.74 10.49
C PHE A 6 -16.73 4.25 11.87
N GLY A 7 -17.68 4.52 12.77
CA GLY A 7 -17.36 4.86 14.17
C GLY A 7 -16.56 3.76 14.86
N TYR A 8 -17.03 2.52 14.76
CA TYR A 8 -16.37 1.34 15.32
C TYR A 8 -14.97 1.09 14.74
N LEU A 9 -14.83 1.15 13.42
CA LEU A 9 -13.54 0.99 12.72
C LEU A 9 -12.54 2.09 13.10
N ARG A 10 -13.01 3.32 13.32
CA ARG A 10 -12.18 4.45 13.74
C ARG A 10 -11.70 4.28 15.19
N GLU A 11 -12.58 3.85 16.08
CA GLU A 11 -12.27 3.61 17.49
C GLU A 11 -11.23 2.48 17.66
N HIS A 12 -11.28 1.48 16.78
CA HIS A 12 -10.30 0.38 16.73
C HIS A 12 -9.22 0.54 15.65
N SER A 13 -8.95 1.77 15.20
CA SER A 13 -7.96 2.05 14.14
C SER A 13 -6.57 1.49 14.44
N VAL A 14 -6.16 1.43 15.72
CA VAL A 14 -4.90 0.80 16.14
C VAL A 14 -4.90 -0.70 15.89
N ALA A 15 -6.00 -1.40 16.22
CA ALA A 15 -6.12 -2.84 15.98
C ALA A 15 -6.13 -3.13 14.47
N LEU A 16 -6.85 -2.33 13.68
CA LEU A 16 -6.85 -2.44 12.22
C LEU A 16 -5.45 -2.28 11.64
N LYS A 17 -4.69 -1.30 12.13
CA LYS A 17 -3.30 -1.07 11.73
C LYS A 17 -2.43 -2.30 12.02
N TRP A 18 -2.55 -2.89 13.20
CA TRP A 18 -1.81 -4.10 13.54
C TRP A 18 -2.22 -5.31 12.71
N ILE A 19 -3.52 -5.51 12.46
CA ILE A 19 -4.03 -6.57 11.59
C ILE A 19 -3.46 -6.41 10.18
N PHE A 20 -3.44 -5.19 9.65
CA PHE A 20 -2.86 -4.90 8.35
C PHE A 20 -1.36 -5.23 8.30
N PHE A 21 -0.57 -4.80 9.29
CA PHE A 21 0.85 -5.14 9.34
C PHE A 21 1.10 -6.64 9.55
N ALA A 22 0.27 -7.31 10.34
CA ALA A 22 0.33 -8.77 10.52
C ALA A 22 0.03 -9.50 9.21
N TYR A 23 -0.96 -9.04 8.44
CA TYR A 23 -1.26 -9.56 7.11
C TYR A 23 -0.10 -9.37 6.13
N LEU A 24 0.51 -8.19 6.09
CA LEU A 24 1.71 -7.95 5.26
C LEU A 24 2.87 -8.88 5.65
N ALA A 25 3.16 -9.02 6.95
CA ALA A 25 4.19 -9.93 7.42
C ALA A 25 3.87 -11.39 7.06
N PHE A 26 2.60 -11.81 7.19
CA PHE A 26 2.13 -13.13 6.78
C PHE A 26 2.36 -13.38 5.29
N THR A 27 2.02 -12.42 4.40
CA THR A 27 2.27 -12.57 2.96
C THR A 27 3.76 -12.72 2.64
N LEU A 28 4.64 -12.05 3.40
CA LEU A 28 6.09 -12.18 3.24
C LEU A 28 6.57 -13.56 3.68
N VAL A 29 6.06 -14.10 4.79
CA VAL A 29 6.38 -15.46 5.25
C VAL A 29 5.85 -16.50 4.27
N PHE A 30 4.64 -16.30 3.73
CA PHE A 30 4.03 -17.22 2.77
C PHE A 30 4.82 -17.33 1.46
N ASP A 31 5.47 -16.24 1.01
CA ASP A 31 6.33 -16.27 -0.19
C ASP A 31 7.49 -17.26 -0.08
N PHE A 32 7.97 -17.58 1.13
CA PHE A 32 9.00 -18.60 1.34
C PHE A 32 8.50 -20.03 1.11
N PHE A 33 7.20 -20.27 1.29
CA PHE A 33 6.60 -21.59 1.12
C PHE A 33 6.05 -21.82 -0.30
N ALA A 34 5.95 -20.75 -1.11
CA ALA A 34 5.43 -20.85 -2.47
C ALA A 34 6.47 -21.53 -3.39
N GLU A 35 6.10 -22.69 -3.94
CA GLU A 35 6.92 -23.40 -4.93
C GLU A 35 7.03 -22.61 -6.24
N ARG A 36 8.26 -22.50 -6.76
CA ARG A 36 8.58 -21.72 -7.96
C ARG A 36 8.67 -22.65 -9.17
N HIS A 37 7.55 -22.85 -9.86
CA HIS A 37 7.51 -23.58 -11.12
C HIS A 37 7.95 -22.66 -12.28
N HIS A 38 9.12 -22.98 -12.86
CA HIS A 38 9.68 -22.43 -14.11
C HIS A 38 9.83 -20.90 -14.16
N ALA A 39 11.06 -20.42 -13.97
CA ALA A 39 11.39 -18.99 -14.04
C ALA A 39 11.17 -18.42 -15.46
N HIS A 40 10.08 -17.68 -15.67
CA HIS A 40 9.87 -16.86 -16.86
C HIS A 40 10.53 -15.48 -16.75
N PHE A 41 10.72 -14.99 -15.53
CA PHE A 41 11.35 -13.71 -15.23
C PHE A 41 12.52 -13.89 -14.25
N TRP A 42 13.61 -13.13 -14.41
CA TRP A 42 14.80 -13.26 -13.56
C TRP A 42 14.50 -13.05 -12.06
N GLY A 43 13.56 -12.14 -11.75
CA GLY A 43 13.07 -11.90 -10.39
C GLY A 43 12.29 -13.06 -9.77
N ASP A 44 11.72 -13.98 -10.59
CA ASP A 44 11.02 -15.18 -10.10
C ASP A 44 11.97 -16.22 -9.51
N SER A 45 13.29 -16.03 -9.63
CA SER A 45 14.29 -16.85 -8.93
C SER A 45 14.61 -16.34 -7.52
N VAL A 46 14.32 -15.07 -7.22
CA VAL A 46 14.66 -14.42 -5.94
C VAL A 46 13.48 -14.45 -4.96
N ILE A 47 13.67 -15.13 -3.82
CA ILE A 47 12.67 -15.20 -2.73
C ILE A 47 12.36 -13.78 -2.23
N GLY A 48 11.07 -13.41 -2.17
CA GLY A 48 10.60 -12.10 -1.75
C GLY A 48 10.65 -10.99 -2.82
N PHE A 49 11.04 -11.29 -4.06
CA PHE A 49 11.14 -10.28 -5.13
C PHE A 49 9.82 -9.53 -5.35
N TRP A 50 8.71 -10.26 -5.48
CA TRP A 50 7.39 -9.68 -5.72
C TRP A 50 6.88 -8.88 -4.53
N THR A 51 7.19 -9.30 -3.31
CA THR A 51 6.83 -8.55 -2.10
C THR A 51 7.60 -7.23 -2.02
N LEU A 52 8.90 -7.25 -2.28
CA LEU A 52 9.71 -6.03 -2.34
C LEU A 52 9.25 -5.12 -3.47
N PHE A 53 9.03 -5.66 -4.67
CA PHE A 53 8.52 -4.90 -5.80
C PHE A 53 7.17 -4.24 -5.49
N GLY A 54 6.25 -4.96 -4.85
CA GLY A 54 4.95 -4.41 -4.42
C GLY A 54 5.09 -3.27 -3.41
N ILE A 55 5.96 -3.43 -2.40
CA ILE A 55 6.22 -2.39 -1.38
C ILE A 55 6.83 -1.14 -2.03
N PHE A 56 7.90 -1.31 -2.79
CA PHE A 56 8.59 -0.18 -3.45
C PHE A 56 7.71 0.46 -4.53
N GLY A 57 6.97 -0.34 -5.30
CA GLY A 57 6.01 0.14 -6.28
C GLY A 57 4.91 0.98 -5.65
N CYS A 58 4.34 0.52 -4.52
CA CYS A 58 3.33 1.28 -3.78
C CYS A 58 3.89 2.59 -3.21
N LEU A 59 5.04 2.55 -2.53
CA LEU A 59 5.69 3.75 -1.99
C LEU A 59 6.08 4.74 -3.10
N GLY A 60 6.66 4.25 -4.19
CA GLY A 60 7.02 5.07 -5.34
C GLY A 60 5.79 5.74 -5.96
N MET A 61 4.70 4.98 -6.13
CA MET A 61 3.43 5.50 -6.63
C MET A 61 2.87 6.61 -5.72
N ILE A 62 2.90 6.42 -4.40
CA ILE A 62 2.47 7.45 -3.44
C ILE A 62 3.31 8.71 -3.60
N VAL A 63 4.63 8.61 -3.68
CA VAL A 63 5.53 9.77 -3.83
C VAL A 63 5.27 10.49 -5.16
N VAL A 64 5.17 9.75 -6.26
CA VAL A 64 4.91 10.32 -7.59
C VAL A 64 3.58 11.05 -7.62
N PHE A 65 2.50 10.42 -7.14
CA PHE A 65 1.18 11.06 -7.15
C PHE A 65 1.04 12.18 -6.15
N LYS A 66 1.69 12.09 -4.98
CA LYS A 66 1.74 13.20 -4.01
C LYS A 66 2.50 14.39 -4.59
N GLY A 67 3.61 14.13 -5.28
CA GLY A 67 4.38 15.15 -5.99
C GLY A 67 3.56 15.80 -7.10
N LEU A 68 2.93 15.00 -7.96
CA LEU A 68 2.07 15.48 -9.04
C LEU A 68 0.88 16.29 -8.50
N SER A 69 0.29 15.84 -7.39
CA SER A 69 -0.80 16.55 -6.73
C SER A 69 -0.36 17.95 -6.28
N HIS A 70 0.78 18.08 -5.61
CA HIS A 70 1.25 19.36 -5.10
C HIS A 70 1.75 20.31 -6.21
N VAL A 71 2.27 19.77 -7.32
CA VAL A 71 2.80 20.58 -8.43
C VAL A 71 1.68 21.04 -9.37
N TRP A 72 0.64 20.22 -9.58
CA TRP A 72 -0.34 20.46 -10.64
C TRP A 72 -1.80 20.57 -10.18
N LEU A 73 -2.22 19.80 -9.16
CA LEU A 73 -3.62 19.81 -8.70
C LEU A 73 -3.91 20.78 -7.57
N VAL A 74 -2.93 21.08 -6.71
CA VAL A 74 -3.12 22.03 -5.62
C VAL A 74 -3.20 23.43 -6.22
N LYS A 75 -4.43 23.95 -6.30
CA LYS A 75 -4.70 25.35 -6.58
C LYS A 75 -4.60 26.15 -5.29
N GLY A 76 -4.13 27.39 -5.40
CA GLY A 76 -3.99 28.30 -4.27
C GLY A 76 -5.33 28.53 -3.57
N GLU A 77 -5.26 28.91 -2.29
CA GLU A 77 -6.45 29.14 -1.45
C GLU A 77 -7.39 30.21 -2.06
N ASP A 78 -6.82 31.18 -2.78
CA ASP A 78 -7.57 32.24 -3.48
C ASP A 78 -8.31 31.78 -4.74
N TYR A 79 -8.23 30.50 -5.13
CA TYR A 79 -8.83 30.00 -6.38
C TYR A 79 -10.37 30.11 -6.44
N TYR A 80 -11.04 30.19 -5.29
CA TYR A 80 -12.49 30.38 -5.18
C TYR A 80 -12.88 31.77 -4.67
N ASP A 81 -11.90 32.63 -4.36
CA ASP A 81 -12.13 34.00 -3.92
C ASP A 81 -12.23 34.99 -5.12
N GLU A 82 -12.11 34.48 -6.35
CA GLU A 82 -12.48 35.15 -7.61
C GLU A 82 -13.81 34.63 -8.19
#